data_AF-A0A6C0LW87-F1
#
_entry.id   AF-A0A6C0LW87-F1
#
_cell.length_a   1.000
_cell.length_b   1.000
_cell.length_c   1.000
_cell.angle_alpha   90.00
_cell.angle_beta   90.00
_cell.angle_gamma   90.00
#
_symmetry.space_group_name_H-M   'P 1'
#
loop_
_entity.id
_entity.type
_entity.pdbx_description
1 polymer ?
#
loop_
_entity_poly.entity_id
_entity_poly.type
_entity_poly.pdbx_seq_one_letter_code
_entity_poly.pdbx_strand_id
1 'polypeptide(L)'
;MKNIINIIKKNIIKPSTPLKIIKSYHQPINNQYLINQSNFLKKELEIRLSHRIRDLINLPYGLPLTDEISTLTESYIVSLEKVNKNKIINNSIDVNNFTDVLLSIRNRHTNAEFQVSNSIQKIKYFDLINNKTLNKHLDKYFLERIGVRTLIGQQISSVKENKNIVQKCYIKNIILDSVADINISSDRIYHDTPNINVNIDPKIHILYIPSHIYYIVNEITKNSVISHFSNNMEEKPINIDVSEGQDDIIIKISDSGLGFPRKKINKIMSYYYSSNPIEITPELELTNTPILGGLGVGLPLAKVYSQYLGGNIFINPIENHGTEVLIYLDKTENAIENLI
;
A
#
# COMPACT_ATOMS: atom_id res chain seq x y z
N MET A 1 -23.70 -20.12 -4.88
CA MET A 1 -23.65 -19.13 -5.99
C MET A 1 -24.83 -18.15 -6.05
N LYS A 2 -26.11 -18.56 -6.18
CA LYS A 2 -27.24 -17.58 -6.28
C LYS A 2 -27.32 -16.59 -5.09
N ASN A 3 -27.02 -17.06 -3.87
CA ASN A 3 -27.07 -16.22 -2.67
C ASN A 3 -25.96 -15.13 -2.65
N ILE A 4 -24.71 -15.49 -2.99
CA ILE A 4 -23.58 -14.54 -2.94
C ILE A 4 -23.70 -13.44 -4.00
N ILE A 5 -24.22 -13.76 -5.19
CA ILE A 5 -24.48 -12.77 -6.24
C ILE A 5 -25.50 -11.72 -5.76
N ASN A 6 -26.54 -12.13 -5.05
CA ASN A 6 -27.53 -11.20 -4.50
C ASN A 6 -26.92 -10.29 -3.43
N ILE A 7 -26.04 -10.82 -2.59
CA ILE A 7 -25.29 -10.03 -1.59
C ILE A 7 -24.43 -8.98 -2.29
N ILE A 8 -23.67 -9.38 -3.31
CA ILE A 8 -22.81 -8.48 -4.10
C ILE A 8 -23.66 -7.36 -4.73
N LYS A 9 -24.74 -7.71 -5.44
CA LYS A 9 -25.64 -6.72 -6.07
C LYS A 9 -26.22 -5.73 -5.06
N LYS A 10 -26.66 -6.22 -3.89
CA LYS A 10 -27.22 -5.39 -2.82
C LYS A 10 -26.19 -4.43 -2.22
N ASN A 11 -24.93 -4.83 -2.14
CA ASN A 11 -23.89 -4.08 -1.46
C ASN A 11 -23.14 -3.12 -2.38
N ILE A 12 -23.02 -3.42 -3.68
CA ILE A 12 -22.36 -2.55 -4.66
C ILE A 12 -22.97 -1.14 -4.76
N ILE A 13 -24.27 -1.02 -4.50
CA ILE A 13 -25.00 0.26 -4.56
C ILE A 13 -24.88 1.08 -3.27
N LYS A 14 -24.36 0.50 -2.19
CA LYS A 14 -24.23 1.20 -0.90
C LYS A 14 -22.90 1.93 -0.88
N PRO A 15 -22.85 3.18 -0.41
CA PRO A 15 -21.57 3.84 -0.18
C PRO A 15 -20.80 3.12 0.94
N SER A 16 -19.48 3.02 0.78
CA SER A 16 -18.60 2.69 1.90
C SER A 16 -18.68 3.79 2.95
N THR A 17 -18.56 3.46 4.23
CA THR A 17 -18.55 4.46 5.31
C THR A 17 -17.15 5.04 5.43
N PRO A 18 -16.90 6.32 5.08
CA PRO A 18 -15.57 6.89 5.21
C PRO A 18 -15.27 7.21 6.68
N LEU A 19 -14.09 6.83 7.16
CA LEU A 19 -13.64 6.99 8.53
C LEU A 19 -12.55 8.06 8.68
N LYS A 20 -12.61 8.82 9.77
CA LYS A 20 -11.46 9.60 10.26
C LYS A 20 -10.51 8.65 10.98
N ILE A 21 -9.76 7.85 10.23
CA ILE A 21 -8.97 6.70 10.73
C ILE A 21 -8.17 7.05 11.98
N ILE A 22 -7.47 8.19 11.95
CA ILE A 22 -6.64 8.65 13.07
C ILE A 22 -7.48 8.83 14.35
N LYS A 23 -8.60 9.53 14.27
CA LYS A 23 -9.52 9.75 15.41
C LYS A 23 -10.27 8.48 15.83
N SER A 24 -10.68 7.67 14.86
CA SER A 24 -11.48 6.47 15.07
C SER A 24 -10.69 5.37 15.78
N TYR A 25 -9.39 5.26 15.51
CA TYR A 25 -8.56 4.15 16.01
C TYR A 25 -7.51 4.56 17.04
N HIS A 26 -7.48 5.81 17.49
CA HIS A 26 -6.76 6.21 18.69
C HIS A 26 -7.68 6.18 19.92
N GLN A 27 -8.23 5.00 20.23
CA GLN A 27 -9.21 4.80 21.31
C GLN A 27 -8.77 3.71 22.29
N PRO A 28 -9.18 3.77 23.58
CA PRO A 28 -8.85 2.73 24.55
C PRO A 28 -9.53 1.40 24.20
N ILE A 29 -8.75 0.33 24.20
CA ILE A 29 -9.22 -1.02 23.86
C ILE A 29 -9.87 -1.64 25.10
N ASN A 30 -11.17 -1.95 24.99
CA ASN A 30 -11.92 -2.71 25.98
C ASN A 30 -12.90 -3.67 25.29
N ASN A 31 -13.50 -4.60 26.03
CA ASN A 31 -14.40 -5.62 25.46
C ASN A 31 -15.58 -5.00 24.67
N GLN A 32 -16.17 -3.91 25.17
CA GLN A 32 -17.28 -3.25 24.48
C GLN A 32 -16.84 -2.63 23.16
N TYR A 33 -15.67 -1.97 23.14
CA TYR A 33 -15.05 -1.43 21.95
C TYR A 33 -14.81 -2.54 20.92
N LEU A 34 -14.22 -3.67 21.33
CA LEU A 34 -13.94 -4.79 20.43
C LEU A 34 -15.22 -5.39 19.82
N ILE A 35 -16.28 -5.57 20.61
CA ILE A 35 -17.57 -6.06 20.12
C ILE A 35 -18.19 -5.06 19.12
N ASN A 36 -18.21 -3.77 19.44
CA ASN A 36 -18.76 -2.73 18.57
C ASN A 36 -17.97 -2.63 17.26
N GLN A 37 -16.64 -2.60 17.35
CA GLN A 37 -15.72 -2.58 16.21
C GLN A 37 -15.94 -3.79 15.31
N SER A 38 -16.03 -4.99 15.88
CA SER A 38 -16.22 -6.23 15.12
C SER A 38 -17.55 -6.23 14.36
N ASN A 39 -18.64 -5.76 14.98
CA ASN A 39 -19.95 -5.67 14.32
C ASN A 39 -19.99 -4.60 13.22
N PHE A 40 -19.37 -3.45 13.45
CA PHE A 40 -19.18 -2.44 12.41
C PHE A 40 -18.39 -3.03 11.23
N LEU A 41 -17.25 -3.65 11.53
CA LEU A 41 -16.33 -4.19 10.55
C LEU A 41 -16.97 -5.27 9.69
N LYS A 42 -17.76 -6.16 10.29
CA LYS A 42 -18.51 -7.17 9.55
C LYS A 42 -19.42 -6.53 8.49
N LYS A 43 -20.22 -5.52 8.87
CA LYS A 43 -21.14 -4.83 7.94
C LYS A 43 -20.38 -4.08 6.85
N GLU A 44 -19.31 -3.38 7.24
CA GLU A 44 -18.52 -2.56 6.33
C GLU A 44 -17.72 -3.42 5.33
N LEU A 45 -17.15 -4.54 5.76
CA LEU A 45 -16.44 -5.47 4.87
C LEU A 45 -17.36 -6.11 3.84
N GLU A 46 -18.62 -6.39 4.17
CA GLU A 46 -19.57 -6.88 3.15
C GLU A 46 -19.75 -5.88 2.00
N ILE A 47 -19.69 -4.58 2.29
CA ILE A 47 -19.77 -3.50 1.30
C ILE A 47 -18.45 -3.39 0.53
N ARG A 48 -17.34 -3.16 1.24
CA ARG A 48 -16.04 -2.91 0.61
C ARG A 48 -15.53 -4.09 -0.21
N LEU A 49 -15.73 -5.34 0.25
CA LEU A 49 -15.37 -6.53 -0.53
C LEU A 49 -16.23 -6.66 -1.81
N SER A 50 -17.51 -6.29 -1.74
CA SER A 50 -18.38 -6.26 -2.93
C SER A 50 -17.91 -5.21 -3.94
N HIS A 51 -17.44 -4.04 -3.48
CA HIS A 51 -16.81 -3.05 -4.34
C HIS A 51 -15.50 -3.56 -4.96
N ARG A 52 -14.66 -4.29 -4.21
CA ARG A 52 -13.43 -4.89 -4.78
C ARG A 52 -13.75 -5.85 -5.92
N ILE A 53 -14.76 -6.71 -5.74
CA ILE A 53 -15.22 -7.65 -6.78
C ILE A 53 -15.68 -6.88 -8.02
N ARG A 54 -16.52 -5.85 -7.85
CA ARG A 54 -16.97 -4.98 -8.94
C ARG A 54 -15.80 -4.34 -9.68
N ASP A 55 -14.86 -3.76 -8.94
CA ASP A 55 -13.75 -3.01 -9.52
C ASP A 55 -12.83 -3.93 -10.34
N LEU A 56 -12.58 -5.16 -9.88
CA LEU A 56 -11.81 -6.16 -10.62
C LEU A 56 -12.52 -6.60 -11.90
N ILE A 57 -13.83 -6.87 -11.84
CA ILE A 57 -14.63 -7.26 -13.01
C ILE A 57 -14.74 -6.13 -14.03
N ASN A 58 -14.67 -4.88 -13.57
CA ASN A 58 -14.74 -3.69 -14.44
C ASN A 58 -13.36 -3.17 -14.87
N LEU A 59 -12.27 -3.89 -14.60
CA LEU A 59 -10.96 -3.51 -15.12
C LEU A 59 -10.99 -3.50 -16.66
N PRO A 60 -10.34 -2.50 -17.30
CA PRO A 60 -10.37 -2.37 -18.76
C PRO A 60 -9.48 -3.41 -19.46
N TYR A 61 -9.48 -3.38 -20.80
CA TYR A 61 -8.55 -4.12 -21.67
C TYR A 61 -8.61 -5.64 -21.55
N GLY A 62 -9.75 -6.19 -21.14
CA GLY A 62 -9.90 -7.64 -20.96
C GLY A 62 -9.10 -8.20 -19.78
N LEU A 63 -8.57 -7.34 -18.90
CA LEU A 63 -7.90 -7.77 -17.66
C LEU A 63 -8.71 -8.77 -16.82
N PRO A 64 -10.05 -8.64 -16.68
CA PRO A 64 -10.86 -9.61 -15.95
C PRO A 64 -10.81 -11.03 -16.52
N LEU A 65 -10.41 -11.19 -17.79
CA LEU A 65 -10.31 -12.49 -18.46
C LEU A 65 -8.96 -13.18 -18.23
N THR A 66 -8.00 -12.49 -17.61
CA THR A 66 -6.72 -13.11 -17.22
C THR A 66 -6.91 -14.02 -16.01
N ASP A 67 -6.16 -15.12 -15.96
CA ASP A 67 -6.24 -16.09 -14.86
C ASP A 67 -5.93 -15.43 -13.50
N GLU A 68 -5.00 -14.47 -13.47
CA GLU A 68 -4.62 -13.77 -12.25
C GLU A 68 -5.75 -12.93 -11.67
N ILE A 69 -6.42 -12.12 -12.50
CA ILE A 69 -7.53 -11.28 -12.05
C ILE A 69 -8.77 -12.12 -11.75
N SER A 70 -9.01 -13.18 -12.51
CA SER A 70 -10.10 -14.12 -12.24
C SER A 70 -9.91 -14.78 -10.87
N THR A 71 -8.73 -15.35 -10.60
CA THR A 71 -8.38 -15.99 -9.32
C THR A 71 -8.44 -14.99 -8.15
N LEU A 72 -7.98 -13.76 -8.35
CA LEU A 72 -8.07 -12.70 -7.34
C LEU A 72 -9.54 -12.34 -7.06
N THR A 73 -10.37 -12.25 -8.09
CA THR A 73 -11.82 -11.98 -7.97
C THR A 73 -12.51 -13.09 -7.18
N GLU A 74 -12.23 -14.36 -7.50
CA GLU A 74 -12.72 -15.51 -6.75
C GLU A 74 -12.28 -15.46 -5.27
N SER A 75 -11.03 -15.07 -5.02
CA SER A 75 -10.51 -14.90 -3.66
C SER A 75 -11.28 -13.84 -2.86
N TYR A 76 -11.72 -12.76 -3.50
CA TYR A 76 -12.61 -11.77 -2.88
C TYR A 76 -14.02 -12.32 -2.64
N ILE A 77 -14.58 -13.11 -3.58
CA ILE A 77 -15.88 -13.78 -3.40
C ILE A 77 -15.83 -14.71 -2.18
N VAL A 78 -14.81 -15.55 -2.07
CA VAL A 78 -14.60 -16.46 -0.92
C VAL A 78 -14.48 -15.66 0.39
N SER A 79 -13.78 -14.52 0.36
CA SER A 79 -13.63 -13.66 1.53
C SER A 79 -14.96 -13.03 1.95
N LEU A 80 -15.77 -12.58 1.00
CA LEU A 80 -17.11 -12.05 1.25
C LEU A 80 -18.03 -13.13 1.83
N GLU A 81 -17.99 -14.36 1.30
CA GLU A 81 -18.76 -15.48 1.85
C GLU A 81 -18.37 -15.79 3.30
N LYS A 82 -17.06 -15.75 3.61
CA LYS A 82 -16.57 -15.95 4.98
C LYS A 82 -17.07 -14.87 5.92
N VAL A 83 -17.00 -13.59 5.55
CA VAL A 83 -17.52 -12.48 6.37
C VAL A 83 -19.02 -12.63 6.59
N ASN A 84 -19.78 -12.94 5.53
CA ASN A 84 -21.23 -13.05 5.60
C ASN A 84 -21.73 -14.21 6.46
N LYS A 85 -21.05 -15.38 6.41
CA LYS A 85 -21.40 -16.57 7.20
C LYS A 85 -21.20 -16.40 8.71
N ASN A 86 -20.43 -15.40 9.15
CA ASN A 86 -20.23 -15.16 10.58
C ASN A 86 -21.53 -14.73 11.27
N LYS A 87 -21.71 -15.17 12.50
CA LYS A 87 -22.86 -14.80 13.33
C LYS A 87 -22.76 -13.33 13.79
N ILE A 88 -23.76 -12.87 14.52
CA ILE A 88 -23.67 -11.60 15.25
C ILE A 88 -22.62 -11.79 16.35
N ILE A 89 -21.78 -10.77 16.57
CA ILE A 89 -20.65 -10.84 17.48
C ILE A 89 -21.09 -10.23 18.80
N ASN A 90 -21.24 -11.03 19.86
CA ASN A 90 -21.83 -10.57 21.11
C ASN A 90 -20.90 -10.71 22.33
N ASN A 91 -19.81 -11.46 22.20
CA ASN A 91 -18.88 -11.74 23.29
C ASN A 91 -17.45 -11.87 22.79
N SER A 92 -16.49 -11.98 23.71
CA SER A 92 -15.07 -12.08 23.39
C SER A 92 -14.69 -13.35 22.60
N ILE A 93 -15.46 -14.44 22.71
CA ILE A 93 -15.23 -15.66 21.93
C ILE A 93 -15.58 -15.41 20.46
N ASP A 94 -16.72 -14.76 20.19
CA ASP A 94 -17.14 -14.38 18.85
C ASP A 94 -16.13 -13.40 18.21
N VAL A 95 -15.61 -12.45 18.99
CA VAL A 95 -14.57 -11.50 18.55
C VAL A 95 -13.32 -12.24 18.10
N ASN A 96 -12.85 -13.22 18.88
CA ASN A 96 -11.67 -14.01 18.52
C ASN A 96 -11.91 -14.84 17.26
N ASN A 97 -13.05 -15.56 17.18
CA ASN A 97 -13.42 -16.35 16.01
C ASN A 97 -13.48 -15.50 14.74
N PHE A 98 -14.10 -14.31 14.83
CA PHE A 98 -14.15 -13.38 13.69
C PHE A 98 -12.75 -12.87 13.32
N THR A 99 -11.91 -12.56 14.31
CA THR A 99 -10.53 -12.13 14.08
C THR A 99 -9.70 -13.20 13.35
N ASP A 100 -9.89 -14.47 13.66
CA ASP A 100 -9.23 -15.58 12.95
C ASP A 100 -9.71 -15.71 11.51
N VAL A 101 -11.00 -15.46 11.24
CA VAL A 101 -11.53 -15.35 9.88
C VAL A 101 -10.82 -14.21 9.12
N LEU A 102 -10.67 -13.04 9.73
CA LEU A 102 -10.00 -11.89 9.12
C LEU A 102 -8.52 -12.14 8.88
N LEU A 103 -7.82 -12.83 9.79
CA LEU A 103 -6.45 -13.31 9.57
C LEU A 103 -6.37 -14.17 8.30
N SER A 104 -7.32 -15.10 8.13
CA SER A 104 -7.39 -15.95 6.94
C SER A 104 -7.70 -15.19 5.65
N ILE A 105 -8.35 -14.02 5.75
CA ILE A 105 -8.63 -13.12 4.62
C ILE A 105 -7.36 -12.33 4.30
N ARG A 106 -6.73 -11.70 5.29
CA ARG A 106 -5.47 -10.96 5.12
C ARG A 106 -4.42 -11.81 4.40
N ASN A 107 -4.20 -13.04 4.86
CA ASN A 107 -3.19 -13.94 4.31
C ASN A 107 -3.53 -14.40 2.87
N ARG A 108 -4.81 -14.56 2.53
CA ARG A 108 -5.24 -14.91 1.16
C ARG A 108 -4.94 -13.82 0.15
N HIS A 109 -4.95 -12.56 0.58
CA HIS A 109 -4.78 -11.39 -0.28
C HIS A 109 -3.37 -10.79 -0.27
N THR A 110 -2.39 -11.48 0.33
CA THR A 110 -0.99 -11.01 0.44
C THR A 110 -0.38 -10.72 -0.93
N ASN A 111 -0.69 -11.53 -1.94
CA ASN A 111 -0.07 -11.44 -3.28
C ASN A 111 -0.93 -10.69 -4.31
N ALA A 112 -1.94 -9.94 -3.89
CA ALA A 112 -2.87 -9.28 -4.81
C ALA A 112 -2.16 -8.28 -5.73
N GLU A 113 -1.24 -7.45 -5.19
CA GLU A 113 -0.45 -6.49 -5.98
C GLU A 113 0.32 -7.18 -7.12
N PHE A 114 0.89 -8.35 -6.82
CA PHE A 114 1.64 -9.16 -7.78
C PHE A 114 0.73 -9.79 -8.85
N GLN A 115 -0.44 -10.31 -8.47
CA GLN A 115 -1.40 -10.84 -9.43
C GLN A 115 -1.88 -9.77 -10.43
N VAL A 116 -2.24 -8.57 -9.93
CA VAL A 116 -2.59 -7.45 -10.80
C VAL A 116 -1.39 -7.06 -11.67
N SER A 117 -0.16 -7.15 -11.15
CA SER A 117 1.06 -6.96 -11.94
C SER A 117 1.26 -7.89 -13.10
N ASN A 118 1.19 -9.19 -12.84
CA ASN A 118 1.44 -10.17 -13.87
C ASN A 118 0.37 -10.12 -14.96
N SER A 119 -0.91 -9.94 -14.58
CA SER A 119 -1.99 -9.78 -15.57
C SER A 119 -1.72 -8.65 -16.56
N ILE A 120 -1.20 -7.52 -16.09
CA ILE A 120 -0.99 -6.36 -16.96
C ILE A 120 0.25 -6.53 -17.81
N GLN A 121 1.31 -7.14 -17.28
CA GLN A 121 2.47 -7.51 -18.08
C GLN A 121 2.09 -8.44 -19.25
N LYS A 122 1.18 -9.40 -19.03
CA LYS A 122 0.69 -10.33 -20.08
C LYS A 122 -0.06 -9.64 -21.22
N ILE A 123 -0.83 -8.59 -20.94
CA ILE A 123 -1.61 -7.89 -21.97
C ILE A 123 -0.89 -6.68 -22.58
N LYS A 124 0.25 -6.27 -22.02
CA LYS A 124 1.03 -5.12 -22.48
C LYS A 124 1.58 -5.29 -23.91
N TYR A 125 1.78 -6.53 -24.36
CA TYR A 125 2.27 -6.86 -25.71
C TYR A 125 1.40 -6.29 -26.85
N PHE A 126 0.15 -5.93 -26.56
CA PHE A 126 -0.76 -5.42 -27.58
C PHE A 126 -0.66 -3.90 -27.81
N ASP A 127 0.11 -3.14 -27.02
CA ASP A 127 0.23 -1.65 -27.12
C ASP A 127 -1.10 -0.87 -27.10
N LEU A 128 -2.21 -1.52 -26.76
CA LEU A 128 -3.56 -0.93 -26.70
C LEU A 128 -3.88 -0.24 -25.35
N ILE A 129 -2.95 -0.29 -24.39
CA ILE A 129 -3.20 0.17 -23.02
C ILE A 129 -3.02 1.69 -22.93
N ASN A 130 -4.11 2.40 -22.63
CA ASN A 130 -4.02 3.79 -22.21
C ASN A 130 -3.70 3.84 -20.71
N ASN A 131 -2.45 4.19 -20.39
CA ASN A 131 -1.97 4.27 -19.01
C ASN A 131 -2.82 5.20 -18.12
N LYS A 132 -3.36 6.30 -18.66
CA LYS A 132 -4.20 7.22 -17.87
C LYS A 132 -5.50 6.54 -17.43
N THR A 133 -6.15 5.83 -18.35
CA THR A 133 -7.38 5.10 -18.07
C THR A 133 -7.14 3.94 -17.10
N LEU A 134 -6.07 3.18 -17.33
CA LEU A 134 -5.70 2.06 -16.47
C LEU A 134 -5.37 2.53 -15.04
N ASN A 135 -4.48 3.52 -14.91
CA ASN A 135 -4.13 4.10 -13.61
C ASN A 135 -5.36 4.58 -12.85
N LYS A 136 -6.32 5.25 -13.50
CA LYS A 136 -7.55 5.69 -12.82
C LYS A 136 -8.31 4.53 -12.17
N HIS A 137 -8.41 3.39 -12.84
CA HIS A 137 -9.08 2.21 -12.29
C HIS A 137 -8.27 1.56 -11.18
N LEU A 138 -6.95 1.50 -11.34
CA LEU A 138 -6.05 0.89 -10.37
C LEU A 138 -5.84 1.74 -9.10
N ASP A 139 -5.74 3.07 -9.23
CA ASP A 139 -5.68 4.00 -8.11
C ASP A 139 -6.92 3.80 -7.23
N LYS A 140 -8.12 3.80 -7.82
CA LYS A 140 -9.37 3.49 -7.12
C LYS A 140 -9.32 2.09 -6.49
N TYR A 141 -8.87 1.09 -7.26
CA TYR A 141 -8.80 -0.28 -6.77
C TYR A 141 -7.93 -0.43 -5.52
N PHE A 142 -6.70 0.09 -5.58
CA PHE A 142 -5.70 0.00 -4.53
C PHE A 142 -6.05 0.87 -3.33
N LEU A 143 -6.61 2.06 -3.55
CA LEU A 143 -7.04 2.94 -2.46
C LEU A 143 -8.11 2.28 -1.60
N GLU A 144 -9.17 1.74 -2.21
CA GLU A 144 -10.20 1.02 -1.48
C GLU A 144 -9.66 -0.30 -0.85
N ARG A 145 -8.66 -0.95 -1.46
CA ARG A 145 -7.99 -2.12 -0.88
C ARG A 145 -7.16 -1.76 0.35
N ILE A 146 -6.46 -0.63 0.35
CA ILE A 146 -5.75 -0.10 1.53
C ILE A 146 -6.76 0.09 2.65
N GLY A 147 -7.93 0.69 2.38
CA GLY A 147 -9.02 0.81 3.34
C GLY A 147 -9.41 -0.53 3.98
N VAL A 148 -9.69 -1.56 3.17
CA VAL A 148 -10.00 -2.91 3.69
C VAL A 148 -8.88 -3.47 4.57
N ARG A 149 -7.62 -3.30 4.16
CA ARG A 149 -6.44 -3.77 4.92
C ARG A 149 -6.28 -3.01 6.23
N THR A 150 -6.50 -1.70 6.24
CA THR A 150 -6.45 -0.86 7.44
C THR A 150 -7.49 -1.31 8.46
N LEU A 151 -8.74 -1.53 8.01
CA LEU A 151 -9.83 -2.01 8.86
C LEU A 151 -9.53 -3.39 9.47
N ILE A 152 -9.09 -4.34 8.64
CA ILE A 152 -8.73 -5.69 9.09
C ILE A 152 -7.52 -5.64 10.05
N GLY A 153 -6.50 -4.84 9.71
CA GLY A 153 -5.29 -4.66 10.49
C GLY A 153 -5.59 -4.12 11.88
N GLN A 154 -6.49 -3.14 11.99
CA GLN A 154 -6.94 -2.62 13.27
C GLN A 154 -7.54 -3.71 14.15
N GLN A 155 -8.50 -4.50 13.64
CA GLN A 155 -9.13 -5.57 14.43
C GLN A 155 -8.10 -6.59 14.92
N ILE A 156 -7.19 -7.01 14.04
CA ILE A 156 -6.16 -8.00 14.37
C ILE A 156 -5.22 -7.46 15.46
N SER A 157 -4.71 -6.23 15.30
CA SER A 157 -3.82 -5.62 16.29
C SER A 157 -4.53 -5.40 17.62
N SER A 158 -5.79 -4.93 17.61
CA SER A 158 -6.57 -4.72 18.84
C SER A 158 -6.72 -6.02 19.65
N VAL A 159 -7.04 -7.14 18.98
CA VAL A 159 -7.39 -8.40 19.63
C VAL A 159 -6.16 -9.24 19.98
N LYS A 160 -5.18 -9.33 19.07
CA LYS A 160 -4.01 -10.22 19.24
C LYS A 160 -2.85 -9.55 19.98
N GLU A 161 -2.71 -8.24 19.85
CA GLU A 161 -1.55 -7.49 20.38
C GLU A 161 -1.95 -6.47 21.45
N ASN A 162 -3.25 -6.25 21.66
CA ASN A 162 -3.78 -5.18 22.51
C ASN A 162 -3.21 -3.79 22.12
N LYS A 163 -3.12 -3.54 20.81
CA LYS A 163 -2.58 -2.29 20.23
C LYS A 163 -3.49 -1.77 19.13
N ASN A 164 -3.47 -0.46 18.91
CA ASN A 164 -4.09 0.15 17.74
C ASN A 164 -3.07 0.29 16.61
N ILE A 165 -3.55 0.29 15.35
CA ILE A 165 -2.68 0.54 14.20
C ILE A 165 -2.27 2.00 14.07
N VAL A 166 -3.07 2.92 14.63
CA VAL A 166 -2.73 4.34 14.75
C VAL A 166 -1.91 4.52 16.01
N GLN A 167 -0.69 5.02 15.87
CA GLN A 167 0.29 5.14 16.94
C GLN A 167 1.00 6.49 16.87
N LYS A 168 1.61 6.89 18.00
CA LYS A 168 2.56 7.99 18.02
C LYS A 168 3.85 7.55 17.32
N CYS A 169 4.03 8.01 16.09
CA CYS A 169 5.11 7.62 15.19
C CYS A 169 6.28 8.60 15.33
N TYR A 170 7.41 8.16 15.85
CA TYR A 170 8.67 8.91 15.73
C TYR A 170 9.26 8.66 14.34
N ILE A 171 9.21 9.68 13.49
CA ILE A 171 9.53 9.54 12.06
C ILE A 171 10.96 9.02 11.84
N LYS A 172 11.90 9.47 12.67
CA LYS A 172 13.31 9.06 12.60
C LYS A 172 13.46 7.54 12.68
N ASN A 173 12.78 6.89 13.61
CA ASN A 173 12.92 5.45 13.82
C ASN A 173 12.40 4.67 12.60
N ILE A 174 11.25 5.08 12.06
CA ILE A 174 10.65 4.43 10.88
C ILE A 174 11.55 4.55 9.66
N ILE A 175 12.18 5.71 9.46
CA ILE A 175 13.14 5.91 8.36
C ILE A 175 14.37 5.04 8.56
N LEU A 176 14.93 5.00 9.77
CA LEU A 176 16.12 4.18 10.07
C LEU A 176 15.86 2.68 9.90
N ASP A 177 14.68 2.20 10.31
CA ASP A 177 14.27 0.80 10.08
C ASP A 177 14.24 0.49 8.57
N SER A 178 13.63 1.38 7.77
CA SER A 178 13.62 1.22 6.31
C SER A 178 15.02 1.26 5.69
N VAL A 179 15.89 2.18 6.13
CA VAL A 179 17.28 2.26 5.65
C VAL A 179 18.06 0.99 5.99
N ALA A 180 17.87 0.44 7.19
CA ALA A 180 18.51 -0.81 7.58
C ALA A 180 18.09 -1.99 6.67
N ASP A 181 16.79 -2.14 6.42
CA ASP A 181 16.26 -3.20 5.53
C ASP A 181 16.74 -3.05 4.08
N ILE A 182 16.85 -1.81 3.59
CA ILE A 182 17.38 -1.51 2.26
C ILE A 182 18.87 -1.81 2.18
N ASN A 183 19.65 -1.48 3.21
CA ASN A 183 21.09 -1.81 3.24
C ASN A 183 21.31 -3.33 3.22
N ILE A 184 20.54 -4.09 4.02
CA ILE A 184 20.59 -5.56 4.01
C ILE A 184 20.25 -6.10 2.61
N SER A 185 19.24 -5.53 1.97
CA SER A 185 18.84 -5.95 0.62
C SER A 185 19.88 -5.58 -0.43
N SER A 186 20.48 -4.40 -0.32
CA SER A 186 21.50 -3.89 -1.25
C SER A 186 22.78 -4.71 -1.16
N ASP A 187 23.25 -5.01 0.05
CA ASP A 187 24.43 -5.86 0.29
C ASP A 187 24.26 -7.25 -0.34
N ARG A 188 23.05 -7.83 -0.25
CA ARG A 188 22.75 -9.13 -0.87
C ARG A 188 22.71 -9.10 -2.39
N ILE A 189 22.27 -8.00 -3.00
CA ILE A 189 22.03 -7.90 -4.45
C ILE A 189 23.24 -7.33 -5.19
N TYR A 190 23.85 -6.29 -4.62
CA TYR A 190 24.92 -5.51 -5.23
C TYR A 190 26.28 -5.72 -4.56
N HIS A 191 26.34 -6.45 -3.43
CA HIS A 191 27.56 -6.62 -2.62
C HIS A 191 28.15 -5.30 -2.13
N ASP A 192 27.29 -4.30 -1.96
CA ASP A 192 27.62 -2.97 -1.45
C ASP A 192 26.38 -2.30 -0.84
N THR A 193 26.60 -1.26 -0.04
CA THR A 193 25.53 -0.48 0.60
C THR A 193 25.61 0.99 0.20
N PRO A 194 24.48 1.61 -0.17
CA PRO A 194 24.45 3.02 -0.57
C PRO A 194 24.72 3.94 0.62
N ASN A 195 25.33 5.10 0.36
CA ASN A 195 25.49 6.14 1.37
C ASN A 195 24.17 6.89 1.59
N ILE A 196 23.46 6.61 2.69
CA ILE A 196 22.17 7.25 3.02
C ILE A 196 22.30 8.13 4.27
N ASN A 197 22.13 9.44 4.09
CA ASN A 197 22.14 10.42 5.18
C ASN A 197 20.70 10.73 5.63
N VAL A 198 20.44 10.65 6.94
CA VAL A 198 19.13 10.95 7.51
C VAL A 198 19.21 12.17 8.43
N ASN A 199 18.62 13.28 7.97
CA ASN A 199 18.63 14.58 8.66
C ASN A 199 17.23 14.88 9.22
N ILE A 200 17.05 14.65 10.51
CA ILE A 200 15.77 14.85 11.19
C ILE A 200 15.98 15.18 12.68
N ASP A 201 15.19 16.13 13.20
CA ASP A 201 15.06 16.31 14.64
C ASP A 201 14.37 15.07 15.25
N PRO A 202 15.03 14.32 16.15
CA PRO A 202 14.49 13.10 16.75
C PRO A 202 13.16 13.31 17.49
N LYS A 203 12.78 14.55 17.81
CA LYS A 203 11.50 14.88 18.47
C LYS A 203 10.31 14.90 17.52
N ILE A 204 10.53 15.02 16.20
CA ILE A 204 9.45 15.07 15.21
C ILE A 204 8.65 13.77 15.24
N HIS A 205 7.37 13.90 15.52
CA HIS A 205 6.43 12.78 15.60
C HIS A 205 5.04 13.17 15.10
N ILE A 206 4.27 12.17 14.71
CA ILE A 206 2.89 12.31 14.22
C ILE A 206 2.04 11.15 14.71
N LEU A 207 0.73 11.39 14.88
CA LEU A 207 -0.22 10.31 15.07
C LEU A 207 -0.63 9.75 13.71
N TYR A 208 -0.15 8.55 13.37
CA TYR A 208 -0.31 7.97 12.03
C TYR A 208 -0.26 6.43 12.08
N ILE A 209 -0.38 5.77 10.93
CA ILE A 209 -0.15 4.33 10.80
C ILE A 209 1.34 4.08 10.45
N PRO A 210 2.17 3.52 11.36
CA PRO A 210 3.61 3.40 11.15
C PRO A 210 3.97 2.65 9.85
N SER A 211 3.25 1.57 9.55
CA SER A 211 3.50 0.75 8.37
C SER A 211 3.22 1.47 7.05
N HIS A 212 2.34 2.47 7.03
CA HIS A 212 2.10 3.28 5.84
C HIS A 212 3.28 4.22 5.57
N ILE A 213 3.82 4.86 6.62
CA ILE A 213 5.01 5.71 6.50
C ILE A 213 6.20 4.87 6.03
N TYR A 214 6.42 3.73 6.70
CA TYR A 214 7.46 2.78 6.33
C TYR A 214 7.34 2.38 4.85
N TYR A 215 6.15 1.97 4.39
CA TYR A 215 5.96 1.56 3.00
C TYR A 215 6.33 2.68 2.02
N ILE A 216 5.85 3.91 2.26
CA ILE A 216 6.14 5.05 1.39
C ILE A 216 7.65 5.35 1.36
N VAL A 217 8.28 5.51 2.52
CA VAL A 217 9.73 5.81 2.62
C VAL A 217 10.56 4.70 1.98
N ASN A 218 10.21 3.45 2.23
CA ASN A 218 10.91 2.29 1.71
C ASN A 218 10.83 2.22 0.19
N GLU A 219 9.63 2.35 -0.40
CA GLU A 219 9.49 2.33 -1.86
C GLU A 219 10.25 3.48 -2.55
N ILE A 220 10.22 4.70 -1.99
CA ILE A 220 10.95 5.82 -2.58
C ILE A 220 12.46 5.63 -2.45
N THR A 221 12.95 5.28 -1.26
CA THR A 221 14.39 5.09 -1.01
C THR A 221 14.95 3.95 -1.86
N LYS A 222 14.23 2.82 -2.00
CA LYS A 222 14.64 1.73 -2.89
C LYS A 222 14.82 2.18 -4.34
N ASN A 223 13.93 3.03 -4.86
CA ASN A 223 14.06 3.56 -6.22
C ASN A 223 15.32 4.43 -6.37
N SER A 224 15.63 5.27 -5.38
CA SER A 224 16.87 6.05 -5.37
C SER A 224 18.10 5.15 -5.34
N VAL A 225 18.11 4.09 -4.53
CA VAL A 225 19.19 3.11 -4.46
C VAL A 225 19.38 2.37 -5.79
N ILE A 226 18.29 1.87 -6.39
CA ILE A 226 18.34 1.24 -7.72
C ILE A 226 18.91 2.20 -8.76
N SER A 227 18.54 3.48 -8.70
CA SER A 227 19.06 4.51 -9.61
C SER A 227 20.54 4.78 -9.40
N HIS A 228 21.04 4.72 -8.18
CA HIS A 228 22.48 4.86 -7.91
C HIS A 228 23.27 3.68 -8.49
N PHE A 229 22.88 2.46 -8.14
CA PHE A 229 23.54 1.25 -8.63
C PHE A 229 23.47 1.08 -10.15
N SER A 230 22.34 1.46 -10.77
CA SER A 230 22.21 1.37 -12.23
C SER A 230 23.08 2.39 -12.98
N ASN A 231 23.55 3.46 -12.30
CA ASN A 231 24.30 4.55 -12.91
C ASN A 231 25.71 4.71 -12.33
N ASN A 232 26.20 3.77 -11.51
CA ASN A 232 27.48 3.83 -10.83
C ASN A 232 27.67 5.12 -9.99
N MET A 233 26.67 5.45 -9.16
CA MET A 233 26.64 6.66 -8.34
C MET A 233 26.70 6.38 -6.83
N GLU A 234 27.06 5.16 -6.43
CA GLU A 234 27.00 4.63 -5.06
C GLU A 234 27.80 5.47 -4.05
N GLU A 235 28.89 6.09 -4.51
CA GLU A 235 29.73 6.98 -3.69
C GLU A 235 29.01 8.29 -3.28
N LYS A 236 27.99 8.71 -4.04
CA LYS A 236 27.24 9.94 -3.74
C LYS A 236 26.13 9.67 -2.73
N PRO A 237 25.82 10.64 -1.85
CA PRO A 237 24.80 10.42 -0.83
C PRO A 237 23.38 10.49 -1.40
N ILE A 238 22.50 9.65 -0.86
CA ILE A 238 21.05 9.85 -0.85
C ILE A 238 20.72 10.57 0.46
N ASN A 239 20.09 11.74 0.38
CA ASN A 239 19.73 12.53 1.56
C ASN A 239 18.24 12.42 1.84
N ILE A 240 17.90 12.10 3.10
CA ILE A 240 16.54 12.09 3.62
C ILE A 240 16.42 13.22 4.64
N ASP A 241 15.84 14.34 4.22
CA ASP A 241 15.59 15.51 5.07
C ASP A 241 14.13 15.50 5.54
N VAL A 242 13.89 15.73 6.83
CA VAL A 242 12.51 15.81 7.37
C VAL A 242 12.29 17.15 8.05
N SER A 243 11.16 17.77 7.73
CA SER A 243 10.71 19.01 8.34
C SER A 243 9.28 18.86 8.87
N GLU A 244 9.01 19.57 9.97
CA GLU A 244 7.70 19.66 10.58
C GLU A 244 7.11 21.04 10.28
N GLY A 245 6.04 21.06 9.50
CA GLY A 245 5.22 22.23 9.26
C GLY A 245 4.08 22.37 10.28
N GLN A 246 3.24 23.38 10.05
CA GLN A 246 2.04 23.60 10.85
C GLN A 246 1.04 22.45 10.65
N ASP A 247 0.73 22.13 9.40
CA ASP A 247 -0.31 21.15 9.04
C ASP A 247 0.26 19.83 8.48
N ASP A 248 1.54 19.79 8.11
CA ASP A 248 2.17 18.64 7.45
C ASP A 248 3.51 18.25 8.09
N ILE A 249 3.83 16.97 8.06
CA ILE A 249 5.23 16.50 8.07
C ILE A 249 5.66 16.29 6.62
N ILE A 250 6.83 16.84 6.28
CA ILE A 250 7.38 16.79 4.93
C ILE A 250 8.68 15.99 4.97
N ILE A 251 8.72 14.88 4.26
CA ILE A 251 9.91 14.05 4.06
C ILE A 251 10.41 14.28 2.63
N LYS A 252 11.63 14.78 2.49
CA LYS A 252 12.30 14.97 1.21
C LYS A 252 13.38 13.90 1.05
N ILE A 253 13.32 13.12 -0.02
CA ILE A 253 14.36 12.17 -0.41
C ILE A 253 15.01 12.70 -1.70
N SER A 254 16.29 13.07 -1.62
CA SER A 254 17.07 13.60 -2.74
C SER A 254 18.21 12.65 -3.08
N ASP A 255 18.26 12.18 -4.32
CA ASP A 255 19.32 11.29 -4.83
C ASP A 255 20.17 11.96 -5.92
N SER A 256 21.33 11.37 -6.21
CA SER A 256 22.22 11.75 -7.32
C SER A 256 22.24 10.73 -8.45
N GLY A 257 21.16 9.93 -8.61
CA GLY A 257 21.08 8.83 -9.56
C GLY A 257 20.79 9.27 -11.00
N LEU A 258 21.31 10.43 -11.42
CA LEU A 258 21.15 11.09 -12.73
C LEU A 258 19.73 11.51 -13.14
N GLY A 259 18.69 11.10 -12.42
CA GLY A 259 17.32 11.51 -12.70
C GLY A 259 16.82 11.06 -14.08
N PHE A 260 15.81 11.75 -14.61
CA PHE A 260 15.21 11.40 -15.91
C PHE A 260 14.53 12.61 -16.57
N PRO A 261 14.31 12.59 -17.89
CA PRO A 261 13.64 13.69 -18.57
C PRO A 261 12.21 13.88 -18.04
N ARG A 262 11.86 15.11 -17.65
CA ARG A 262 10.57 15.46 -17.01
C ARG A 262 9.34 14.92 -17.77
N LYS A 263 9.39 14.87 -19.10
CA LYS A 263 8.31 14.31 -19.93
C LYS A 263 7.97 12.83 -19.63
N LYS A 264 8.89 12.07 -19.02
CA LYS A 264 8.69 10.66 -18.65
C LYS A 264 7.94 10.48 -17.34
N ILE A 265 7.63 11.54 -16.58
CA ILE A 265 7.02 11.43 -15.25
C ILE A 265 5.70 10.63 -15.26
N ASN A 266 4.83 10.87 -16.23
CA ASN A 266 3.56 10.15 -16.36
C ASN A 266 3.76 8.66 -16.68
N LYS A 267 4.85 8.31 -17.37
CA LYS A 267 5.20 6.93 -17.66
C LYS A 267 5.75 6.22 -16.42
N ILE A 268 6.61 6.90 -15.66
CA ILE A 268 7.18 6.38 -14.41
C ILE A 268 6.11 6.16 -13.34
N MET A 269 5.10 7.02 -13.31
CA MET A 269 3.92 6.87 -12.46
C MET A 269 2.88 5.87 -12.99
N SER A 270 3.07 5.27 -14.18
CA SER A 270 2.14 4.25 -14.67
C SER A 270 2.39 2.93 -13.94
N TYR A 271 1.32 2.25 -13.57
CA TYR A 271 1.46 0.90 -13.02
C TYR A 271 2.15 0.00 -14.06
N TYR A 272 3.00 -0.92 -13.59
CA TYR A 272 3.74 -1.91 -14.40
C TYR A 272 4.78 -1.30 -15.33
N TYR A 273 5.13 -0.04 -15.10
CA TYR A 273 6.36 0.51 -15.61
C TYR A 273 7.48 0.27 -14.60
N SER A 274 8.55 -0.37 -15.06
CA SER A 274 9.82 -0.45 -14.34
C SER A 274 10.94 -0.12 -15.33
N SER A 275 11.95 0.60 -14.86
CA SER A 275 13.22 0.77 -15.60
C SER A 275 14.04 -0.52 -15.60
N ASN A 276 13.93 -1.32 -14.53
CA ASN A 276 14.60 -2.60 -14.34
C ASN A 276 13.53 -3.67 -14.07
N PRO A 277 12.82 -4.18 -15.10
CA PRO A 277 11.79 -5.20 -14.91
C PRO A 277 12.42 -6.50 -14.39
N ILE A 278 11.71 -7.18 -13.49
CA ILE A 278 12.09 -8.50 -12.98
C ILE A 278 10.96 -9.47 -13.31
N GLU A 279 11.32 -10.61 -13.88
CA GLU A 279 10.43 -11.75 -14.04
C GLU A 279 10.59 -12.65 -12.81
N ILE A 280 9.52 -12.86 -12.06
CA ILE A 280 9.55 -13.77 -10.91
C ILE A 280 9.42 -15.19 -11.44
N THR A 281 10.54 -15.91 -11.48
CA THR A 281 10.56 -17.33 -11.83
C THR A 281 10.58 -18.19 -10.56
N PRO A 282 10.12 -19.47 -10.62
CA PRO A 282 10.23 -20.39 -9.49
C PRO A 282 11.66 -20.50 -8.94
N GLU A 283 12.67 -20.41 -9.81
CA GLU A 283 14.09 -20.42 -9.43
C GLU A 283 14.45 -19.18 -8.61
N LEU A 284 13.97 -17.99 -8.99
CA LEU A 284 14.18 -16.76 -8.22
C LEU A 284 13.53 -16.87 -6.84
N GLU A 285 12.32 -17.43 -6.74
CA GLU A 285 11.64 -17.65 -5.46
C GLU A 285 12.44 -18.59 -4.54
N LEU A 286 13.10 -19.62 -5.10
CA LEU A 286 13.95 -20.55 -4.35
C LEU A 286 15.23 -19.90 -3.82
N THR A 287 15.72 -18.82 -4.44
CA THR A 287 16.94 -18.14 -4.00
C THR A 287 16.77 -17.33 -2.72
N ASN A 288 15.53 -17.01 -2.32
CA ASN A 288 15.23 -16.05 -1.25
C ASN A 288 15.94 -14.69 -1.44
N THR A 289 16.33 -14.34 -2.66
CA THR A 289 16.95 -13.04 -2.97
C THR A 289 15.91 -11.94 -2.78
N PRO A 290 16.21 -10.86 -2.03
CA PRO A 290 15.29 -9.74 -1.87
C PRO A 290 14.94 -9.11 -3.22
N ILE A 291 13.69 -8.68 -3.38
CA ILE A 291 13.24 -7.95 -4.58
C ILE A 291 13.16 -6.46 -4.23
N LEU A 292 14.14 -5.67 -4.69
CA LEU A 292 14.16 -4.22 -4.46
C LEU A 292 13.19 -3.46 -5.39
N GLY A 293 13.00 -3.94 -6.62
CA GLY A 293 12.16 -3.30 -7.64
C GLY A 293 11.70 -4.29 -8.72
N GLY A 294 11.13 -3.79 -9.81
CA GLY A 294 10.86 -4.62 -10.99
C GLY A 294 9.41 -4.94 -11.30
N LEU A 295 8.52 -4.93 -10.31
CA LEU A 295 7.08 -5.13 -10.53
C LEU A 295 6.37 -3.89 -11.08
N GLY A 296 6.97 -2.70 -10.94
CA GLY A 296 6.40 -1.44 -11.44
C GLY A 296 5.12 -0.98 -10.72
N VAL A 297 4.86 -1.47 -9.51
CA VAL A 297 3.71 -1.05 -8.68
C VAL A 297 4.10 -0.11 -7.54
N GLY A 298 5.37 -0.10 -7.13
CA GLY A 298 5.82 0.56 -5.89
C GLY A 298 5.54 2.05 -5.86
N LEU A 299 6.01 2.80 -6.86
CA LEU A 299 5.87 4.25 -6.90
C LEU A 299 4.41 4.75 -6.99
N PRO A 300 3.55 4.26 -7.91
CA PRO A 300 2.14 4.64 -7.90
C PRO A 300 1.43 4.23 -6.61
N LEU A 301 1.75 3.06 -6.05
CA LEU A 301 1.13 2.59 -4.80
C LEU A 301 1.57 3.43 -3.59
N ALA A 302 2.84 3.83 -3.49
CA ALA A 302 3.32 4.77 -2.47
C ALA A 302 2.53 6.09 -2.49
N LYS A 303 2.24 6.60 -3.69
CA LYS A 303 1.38 7.79 -3.85
C LYS A 303 -0.03 7.55 -3.33
N VAL A 304 -0.65 6.41 -3.67
CA VAL A 304 -1.98 6.05 -3.16
C VAL A 304 -1.99 5.91 -1.63
N TYR A 305 -0.96 5.32 -1.03
CA TYR A 305 -0.81 5.23 0.43
C TYR A 305 -0.71 6.60 1.10
N SER A 306 0.00 7.55 0.48
CA SER A 306 0.09 8.92 0.98
C SER A 306 -1.27 9.63 0.89
N GLN A 307 -1.97 9.51 -0.25
CA GLN A 307 -3.28 10.13 -0.48
C GLN A 307 -4.41 9.54 0.37
N TYR A 308 -4.27 8.30 0.83
CA TYR A 308 -5.27 7.63 1.67
C TYR A 308 -5.60 8.40 2.95
N LEU A 309 -4.61 9.09 3.54
CA LEU A 309 -4.79 9.93 4.75
C LEU A 309 -4.47 11.40 4.48
N GLY A 310 -4.86 11.92 3.30
CA GLY A 310 -4.80 13.35 3.01
C GLY A 310 -3.43 13.89 2.56
N GLY A 311 -2.39 13.06 2.55
CA GLY A 311 -1.07 13.42 2.07
C GLY A 311 -0.93 13.44 0.54
N ASN A 312 0.28 13.67 0.05
CA ASN A 312 0.62 13.51 -1.36
C ASN A 312 2.13 13.27 -1.59
N ILE A 313 2.49 12.81 -2.79
CA ILE A 313 3.88 12.67 -3.23
C ILE A 313 4.11 13.50 -4.49
N PHE A 314 5.19 14.27 -4.50
CA PHE A 314 5.69 15.01 -5.66
C PHE A 314 7.09 14.55 -6.02
N ILE A 315 7.36 14.41 -7.32
CA ILE A 315 8.62 13.89 -7.84
C ILE A 315 9.17 14.92 -8.83
N ASN A 316 10.38 15.38 -8.55
CA ASN A 316 11.07 16.44 -9.27
C ASN A 316 12.40 15.89 -9.81
N PRO A 317 12.41 15.31 -11.01
CA PRO A 317 13.63 14.84 -11.62
C PRO A 317 14.44 16.00 -12.19
N ILE A 318 15.76 15.96 -12.00
CA ILE A 318 16.73 16.85 -12.62
C ILE A 318 17.64 15.98 -13.48
N GLU A 319 17.38 15.97 -14.78
CA GLU A 319 18.10 15.13 -15.74
C GLU A 319 19.61 15.41 -15.70
N ASN A 320 20.40 14.34 -15.66
CA ASN A 320 21.85 14.29 -15.45
C ASN A 320 22.35 14.68 -14.05
N HIS A 321 21.45 14.92 -13.10
CA HIS A 321 21.81 15.22 -11.71
C HIS A 321 21.24 14.18 -10.73
N GLY A 322 19.92 13.98 -10.73
CA GLY A 322 19.26 13.15 -9.73
C GLY A 322 17.75 13.41 -9.64
N THR A 323 17.11 12.87 -8.61
CA THR A 323 15.68 13.06 -8.36
C THR A 323 15.42 13.54 -6.94
N GLU A 324 14.50 14.49 -6.78
CA GLU A 324 13.96 14.88 -5.48
C GLU A 324 12.51 14.45 -5.34
N VAL A 325 12.19 13.74 -4.26
CA VAL A 325 10.84 13.31 -3.94
C VAL A 325 10.38 13.94 -2.64
N LEU A 326 9.26 14.67 -2.68
CA LEU A 326 8.61 15.27 -1.52
C LEU A 326 7.38 14.45 -1.13
N ILE A 327 7.36 13.95 0.10
CA ILE A 327 6.25 13.21 0.70
C ILE A 327 5.62 14.10 1.77
N TYR A 328 4.33 14.39 1.61
CA TYR A 328 3.53 15.13 2.57
C TYR A 328 2.65 14.17 3.37
N LEU A 329 2.67 14.30 4.69
CA LEU A 329 1.83 13.56 5.63
C LEU A 329 0.97 14.56 6.42
N ASP A 330 -0.35 14.46 6.32
CA ASP A 330 -1.31 15.34 7.03
C ASP A 330 -1.24 15.12 8.55
N LYS A 331 -0.90 16.18 9.29
CA LYS A 331 -0.74 16.20 10.74
C LYS A 331 -2.02 16.59 11.48
N THR A 332 -3.04 17.11 10.80
CA THR A 332 -4.23 17.71 11.42
C THR A 332 -5.18 16.70 12.09
N GLU A 333 -4.94 15.40 11.90
CA GLU A 333 -5.77 14.28 12.37
C GLU A 333 -7.23 14.33 11.87
N ASN A 334 -7.54 15.23 10.94
CA ASN A 334 -8.88 15.44 10.41
C ASN A 334 -9.12 14.72 9.08
N ALA A 335 -8.05 14.19 8.47
CA ALA A 335 -8.13 13.37 7.27
C ALA A 335 -9.21 12.29 7.42
N ILE A 336 -10.22 12.42 6.57
CA ILE A 336 -11.15 11.34 6.28
C ILE A 336 -10.44 10.43 5.28
N GLU A 337 -10.50 9.11 5.48
CA GLU A 337 -9.93 8.18 4.50
C GLU A 337 -10.46 8.50 3.10
N ASN A 338 -9.54 8.65 2.15
CA ASN A 338 -9.92 8.95 0.79
C ASN A 338 -10.47 7.68 0.14
N LEU A 339 -11.77 7.63 -0.16
CA LEU A 339 -12.42 6.55 -0.89
C LEU A 339 -13.01 7.18 -2.17
N ILE A 340 -12.45 6.83 -3.34
CA ILE A 340 -12.80 7.40 -4.65
C ILE A 340 -13.99 6.69 -5.28
#